data_AF-A0A957FFN4-F1
#
_entry.id   AF-A0A957FFN4-F1
#
_cell.length_a   1.000
_cell.length_b   1.000
_cell.length_c   1.000
_cell.angle_alpha   90.00
_cell.angle_beta   90.00
_cell.angle_gamma   90.00
#
_symmetry.space_group_name_H-M   'P 1'
#
loop_
_entity.id
_entity.type
_entity.pdbx_description
1 polymer ?
#
loop_
_entity_poly.entity_id
_entity_poly.type
_entity_poly.pdbx_seq_one_letter_code
_entity_poly.pdbx_strand_id
1 'polypeptide(L)'
;MSRATAAPPQSLTALERAIWQTVAYFDVFDYPLTAAEVHRYLEGVTARAGDIAHTLANGRFSPQHLVHANGYYMFAGREHIVAKRQRRHALAQRLWPAAIRYGRFISSLPFVRMVAVTGSLAVNNVDEHADIDYLVVTENGRL
;
A
#
# COMPACT_ATOMS: atom_id res chain seq x y z
N MET A 1 -0.03 -16.18 14.48
CA MET A 1 0.09 -17.03 13.28
C MET A 1 1.31 -16.56 12.50
N SER A 2 2.24 -17.48 12.24
CA SER A 2 3.58 -17.18 11.72
C SER A 2 3.50 -16.51 10.35
N ARG A 3 4.09 -15.31 10.21
CA ARG A 3 4.31 -14.67 8.91
C ARG A 3 5.39 -15.47 8.21
N ALA A 4 5.00 -16.40 7.35
CA ALA A 4 5.94 -17.10 6.50
C ALA A 4 6.46 -16.10 5.45
N THR A 5 7.63 -15.52 5.71
CA THR A 5 8.48 -14.94 4.67
C THR A 5 8.99 -16.09 3.79
N ALA A 6 8.11 -16.63 2.95
CA ALA A 6 8.51 -17.58 1.93
C ALA A 6 9.47 -16.88 0.97
N ALA A 7 10.56 -17.55 0.57
CA ALA A 7 11.37 -17.04 -0.54
C ALA A 7 10.54 -17.08 -1.84
N PRO A 8 10.73 -16.13 -2.77
CA PRO A 8 10.04 -16.18 -4.05
C PRO A 8 10.37 -17.50 -4.78
N PRO A 9 9.39 -18.16 -5.42
CA PRO A 9 9.62 -19.38 -6.18
C PRO A 9 10.74 -19.19 -7.21
N GLN A 10 11.60 -20.20 -7.37
CA GLN A 10 12.77 -20.11 -8.24
C GLN A 10 12.40 -20.03 -9.73
N SER A 11 11.24 -20.56 -10.12
CA SER A 11 10.73 -20.60 -11.50
C SER A 11 10.14 -19.28 -12.03
N LEU A 12 10.06 -18.23 -11.21
CA LEU A 12 9.46 -16.96 -11.62
C LEU A 12 10.38 -16.18 -12.55
N THR A 13 9.80 -15.63 -13.63
CA THR A 13 10.40 -14.58 -14.45
C THR A 13 10.74 -13.35 -13.60
N ALA A 14 11.56 -12.44 -14.13
CA ALA A 14 11.91 -11.20 -13.43
C ALA A 14 10.67 -10.37 -13.04
N LEU A 15 9.68 -10.27 -13.95
CA LEU A 15 8.44 -9.52 -13.69
C LEU A 15 7.56 -10.21 -12.64
N GLU A 16 7.34 -11.52 -12.76
CA GLU A 16 6.56 -12.29 -11.77
C GLU A 16 7.20 -12.22 -10.37
N ARG A 17 8.55 -12.27 -10.30
CA ARG A 17 9.29 -12.12 -9.06
C ARG A 17 9.12 -10.73 -8.45
N ALA A 18 9.20 -9.68 -9.25
CA ALA A 18 8.97 -8.31 -8.80
C ALA A 18 7.54 -8.14 -8.27
N ILE A 19 6.52 -8.63 -9.00
CA ILE A 19 5.12 -8.60 -8.54
C ILE A 19 4.96 -9.37 -7.22
N TRP A 20 5.54 -10.56 -7.13
CA TRP A 20 5.48 -11.40 -5.92
C TRP A 20 6.09 -10.67 -4.72
N GLN A 21 7.27 -10.05 -4.90
CA GLN A 21 7.96 -9.29 -3.86
C GLN A 21 7.17 -8.05 -3.43
N THR A 22 6.57 -7.33 -4.38
CA THR A 22 5.68 -6.21 -4.09
C THR A 22 4.50 -6.68 -3.23
N VAL A 23 3.79 -7.75 -3.62
CA VAL A 23 2.68 -8.27 -2.80
C VAL A 23 3.16 -8.75 -1.44
N ALA A 24 4.32 -9.41 -1.36
CA ALA A 24 4.89 -9.86 -0.09
C ALA A 24 5.20 -8.72 0.88
N TYR A 25 5.74 -7.62 0.37
CA TYR A 25 6.00 -6.44 1.19
C TYR A 25 4.70 -5.88 1.79
N PHE A 26 3.65 -5.73 0.98
CA PHE A 26 2.37 -5.17 1.44
C PHE A 26 1.54 -6.16 2.29
N ASP A 27 1.75 -7.47 2.12
CA ASP A 27 1.12 -8.49 2.96
C ASP A 27 1.51 -8.34 4.44
N VAL A 28 2.73 -7.88 4.73
CA VAL A 28 3.19 -7.52 6.09
C VAL A 28 2.29 -6.47 6.75
N PHE A 29 1.53 -5.69 5.99
CA PHE A 29 0.63 -4.66 6.49
C PHE A 29 -0.86 -5.02 6.40
N ASP A 30 -1.17 -6.28 6.06
CA ASP A 30 -2.52 -6.75 5.72
C ASP A 30 -3.16 -5.89 4.62
N TYR A 31 -2.37 -5.54 3.59
CA TYR A 31 -2.75 -4.62 2.54
C TYR A 31 -2.74 -5.35 1.18
N PRO A 32 -3.84 -5.98 0.77
CA PRO A 32 -3.92 -6.61 -0.53
C PRO A 32 -3.99 -5.52 -1.61
N LEU A 33 -3.37 -5.78 -2.76
CA LEU A 33 -3.12 -4.75 -3.78
C LEU A 33 -4.04 -4.88 -4.97
N THR A 34 -4.54 -3.76 -5.49
CA THR A 34 -5.12 -3.73 -6.84
C THR A 34 -4.03 -3.89 -7.90
N ALA A 35 -4.39 -4.25 -9.13
CA ALA A 35 -3.42 -4.31 -10.23
C ALA A 35 -2.71 -2.95 -10.48
N ALA A 36 -3.43 -1.84 -10.29
CA ALA A 36 -2.86 -0.51 -10.39
C ALA A 36 -1.84 -0.23 -9.27
N GLU A 37 -2.12 -0.66 -8.04
CA GLU A 37 -1.18 -0.54 -6.92
C GLU A 37 0.04 -1.46 -7.11
N VAL A 38 -0.13 -2.69 -7.62
CA VAL A 38 0.99 -3.56 -8.01
C VAL A 38 1.91 -2.85 -8.99
N HIS A 39 1.36 -2.24 -10.04
CA HIS A 39 2.16 -1.45 -11.00
C HIS A 39 2.79 -0.22 -10.35
N ARG A 40 2.05 0.52 -9.51
CA ARG A 40 2.52 1.75 -8.83
C ARG A 40 3.71 1.50 -7.92
N TYR A 41 3.74 0.35 -7.24
CA TYR A 41 4.73 -0.04 -6.25
C TYR A 41 5.70 -1.12 -6.74
N LEU A 42 5.69 -1.42 -8.05
CA LEU A 42 6.63 -2.37 -8.63
C LEU A 42 8.04 -1.81 -8.51
N GLU A 43 8.96 -2.61 -7.98
CA GLU A 43 10.36 -2.23 -7.81
C GLU A 43 11.28 -3.24 -8.50
N GLY A 44 12.43 -2.76 -8.99
CA GLY A 44 13.47 -3.58 -9.61
C GLY A 44 13.25 -3.92 -11.09
N VAL A 45 12.05 -3.71 -11.63
CA VAL A 45 11.73 -3.92 -13.06
C VAL A 45 10.81 -2.82 -13.58
N THR A 46 11.06 -2.34 -14.80
CA THR A 46 10.13 -1.46 -15.52
C THR A 46 9.16 -2.30 -16.34
N ALA A 47 7.86 -2.15 -16.11
CA ALA A 47 6.81 -2.83 -16.85
C ALA A 47 5.66 -1.86 -17.13
N ARG A 48 4.92 -2.07 -18.23
CA ARG A 48 3.69 -1.30 -18.48
C ARG A 48 2.54 -1.88 -17.66
N ALA A 49 1.53 -1.05 -17.39
CA ALA A 49 0.32 -1.50 -16.71
C ALA A 49 -0.36 -2.70 -17.41
N GLY A 50 -0.30 -2.75 -18.75
CA GLY A 50 -0.82 -3.88 -19.53
C GLY A 50 -0.05 -5.18 -19.30
N ASP A 51 1.28 -5.11 -19.15
CA ASP A 51 2.12 -6.27 -18.87
C ASP A 51 1.79 -6.84 -17.47
N ILE A 52 1.63 -5.95 -16.47
CA ILE A 52 1.20 -6.33 -15.12
C ILE A 52 -0.17 -6.98 -15.13
N ALA A 53 -1.16 -6.34 -15.77
CA ALA A 53 -2.51 -6.88 -15.86
C ALA A 53 -2.52 -8.25 -16.55
N HIS A 54 -1.74 -8.42 -17.61
CA HIS A 54 -1.61 -9.70 -18.30
C HIS A 54 -0.97 -10.76 -17.40
N THR A 55 0.14 -10.46 -16.71
CA THR A 55 0.79 -11.40 -15.79
C THR A 55 -0.12 -11.78 -14.62
N LEU A 56 -0.86 -10.83 -14.06
CA LEU A 56 -1.80 -11.08 -12.97
C LEU A 56 -3.05 -11.88 -13.39
N ALA A 57 -3.51 -11.72 -14.63
CA ALA A 57 -4.63 -12.47 -15.19
C ALA A 57 -4.23 -13.84 -15.78
N ASN A 58 -2.93 -14.06 -16.00
CA ASN A 58 -2.42 -15.31 -16.56
C ASN A 58 -2.51 -16.45 -15.55
N GLY A 59 -3.21 -17.53 -15.93
CA GLY A 59 -3.41 -18.77 -15.19
C GLY A 59 -2.14 -19.45 -14.66
N ARG A 60 -0.96 -19.11 -15.22
CA ARG A 60 0.33 -19.63 -14.76
C ARG A 60 0.81 -18.98 -13.46
N PHE A 61 0.57 -17.70 -13.26
CA PHE A 61 1.08 -16.97 -12.08
C PHE A 61 0.00 -16.81 -11.01
N SER A 62 -1.21 -16.41 -11.41
CA SER A 62 -2.41 -16.46 -10.58
C SER A 62 -3.35 -17.52 -11.18
N PRO A 63 -3.83 -18.54 -10.42
CA PRO A 63 -3.93 -18.60 -8.97
C PRO A 63 -2.74 -19.26 -8.25
N GLN A 64 -1.72 -19.73 -8.98
CA GLN A 64 -0.66 -20.57 -8.42
C GLN A 64 0.12 -19.90 -7.29
N HIS A 65 0.39 -18.60 -7.41
CA HIS A 65 1.18 -17.84 -6.45
C HIS A 65 0.40 -16.72 -5.77
N LEU A 66 -0.62 -16.17 -6.43
CA LEU A 66 -1.48 -15.11 -5.91
C LEU A 66 -2.94 -15.45 -6.15
N VAL A 67 -3.79 -15.18 -5.17
CA VAL A 67 -5.26 -15.24 -5.28
C VAL A 67 -5.80 -13.84 -5.57
N HIS A 68 -6.83 -13.80 -6.43
CA HIS A 68 -7.55 -12.58 -6.76
C HIS A 68 -8.96 -12.62 -6.16
N ALA A 69 -9.31 -11.62 -5.35
CA ALA A 69 -10.63 -11.49 -4.73
C ALA A 69 -11.05 -10.01 -4.63
N ASN A 70 -12.27 -9.70 -5.08
CA ASN A 70 -12.86 -8.35 -5.04
C ASN A 70 -11.95 -7.23 -5.60
N GLY A 71 -11.20 -7.51 -6.67
CA GLY A 71 -10.30 -6.55 -7.31
C GLY A 71 -8.91 -6.44 -6.68
N TYR A 72 -8.62 -7.25 -5.65
CA TYR A 72 -7.32 -7.27 -4.97
C TYR A 72 -6.58 -8.59 -5.17
N TYR A 73 -5.25 -8.50 -5.17
CA TYR A 73 -4.31 -9.61 -5.25
C TYR A 73 -3.60 -9.80 -3.90
N MET A 74 -3.50 -11.05 -3.46
CA MET A 74 -2.91 -11.46 -2.19
C MET A 74 -2.41 -12.91 -2.24
N PHE A 75 -1.76 -13.38 -1.18
CA PHE A 75 -1.44 -14.80 -1.05
C PHE A 75 -2.67 -15.64 -0.67
N ALA A 76 -2.64 -16.92 -1.05
CA ALA A 76 -3.69 -17.87 -0.68
C ALA A 76 -3.84 -17.98 0.85
N GLY A 77 -5.07 -18.07 1.34
CA GLY A 77 -5.39 -18.11 2.77
C GLY A 77 -5.43 -16.73 3.45
N ARG A 78 -5.16 -15.66 2.71
CA ARG A 78 -5.19 -14.27 3.20
C ARG A 78 -6.45 -13.52 2.78
N GLU A 79 -7.43 -14.16 2.16
CA GLU A 79 -8.63 -13.52 1.59
C GLU A 79 -9.38 -12.63 2.60
N HIS A 80 -9.33 -12.97 3.89
CA HIS A 80 -9.90 -12.16 4.98
C HIS A 80 -9.37 -10.72 5.06
N ILE A 81 -8.14 -10.44 4.57
CA ILE A 81 -7.59 -9.08 4.59
C ILE A 81 -8.25 -8.15 3.58
N VAL A 82 -9.05 -8.66 2.61
CA VAL A 82 -9.86 -7.82 1.73
C VAL A 82 -10.88 -7.01 2.53
N ALA A 83 -11.64 -7.67 3.40
CA ALA A 83 -12.65 -6.99 4.22
C ALA A 83 -11.98 -5.98 5.16
N LYS A 84 -10.81 -6.33 5.70
CA LYS A 84 -9.98 -5.43 6.50
C LYS A 84 -9.56 -4.20 5.69
N ARG A 85 -9.04 -4.38 4.47
CA ARG A 85 -8.64 -3.31 3.55
C ARG A 85 -9.77 -2.33 3.26
N GLN A 86 -10.96 -2.84 2.95
CA GLN A 86 -12.14 -2.03 2.67
C GLN A 86 -12.57 -1.20 3.89
N ARG A 87 -12.63 -1.81 5.09
CA ARG A 87 -12.94 -1.09 6.34
C ARG A 87 -11.92 0.00 6.63
N ARG A 88 -10.62 -0.31 6.55
CA ARG A 88 -9.53 0.64 6.80
C ARG A 88 -9.53 1.80 5.80
N HIS A 89 -9.82 1.52 4.53
CA HIS A 89 -9.99 2.56 3.51
C HIS A 89 -11.15 3.50 3.86
N ALA A 90 -12.31 2.96 4.25
CA ALA A 90 -13.47 3.77 4.66
C ALA A 90 -13.17 4.64 5.90
N LEU A 91 -12.43 4.11 6.87
CA LEU A 91 -11.96 4.89 8.03
C LEU A 91 -11.01 6.01 7.59
N ALA A 92 -10.06 5.72 6.71
CA ALA A 92 -9.12 6.72 6.18
C ALA A 92 -9.86 7.88 5.51
N GLN A 93 -10.89 7.59 4.70
CA GLN A 93 -11.71 8.63 4.06
C GLN A 93 -12.39 9.57 5.06
N ARG A 94 -12.71 9.10 6.27
CA ARG A 94 -13.27 9.94 7.34
C ARG A 94 -12.21 10.80 8.03
N LEU A 95 -10.95 10.35 8.08
CA LEU A 95 -9.84 11.08 8.69
C LEU A 95 -9.25 12.15 7.77
N TRP A 96 -9.25 11.95 6.45
CA TRP A 96 -8.66 12.88 5.48
C TRP A 96 -9.15 14.33 5.60
N PRO A 97 -10.46 14.62 5.78
CA PRO A 97 -10.92 16.00 5.96
C PRO A 97 -10.29 16.67 7.18
N ALA A 98 -10.18 15.97 8.31
CA ALA A 98 -9.50 16.47 9.50
C ALA A 98 -7.98 16.63 9.25
N ALA A 99 -7.37 15.66 8.56
CA ALA A 99 -5.95 15.69 8.23
C ALA A 99 -5.59 16.89 7.33
N ILE A 100 -6.44 17.23 6.37
CA ILE A 100 -6.25 18.40 5.52
C ILE A 100 -6.49 19.68 6.33
N ARG A 101 -7.52 19.72 7.19
CA ARG A 101 -7.83 20.90 8.01
C ARG A 101 -6.69 21.25 8.95
N TYR A 102 -6.20 20.30 9.75
CA TYR A 102 -5.10 20.56 10.68
C TYR A 102 -3.78 20.77 9.94
N GLY A 103 -3.55 20.06 8.83
CA GLY A 103 -2.37 20.29 7.98
C GLY A 103 -2.32 21.72 7.45
N ARG A 104 -3.46 22.28 7.01
CA ARG A 104 -3.56 23.69 6.59
C ARG A 104 -3.30 24.65 7.76
N PHE A 105 -3.84 24.38 8.94
CA PHE A 105 -3.58 25.19 10.13
C PHE A 105 -2.09 25.21 10.47
N ILE A 106 -1.43 24.06 10.52
CA ILE A 106 0.02 23.96 10.76
C ILE A 106 0.80 24.71 9.68
N SER A 107 0.40 24.58 8.41
CA SER A 107 1.07 25.26 7.29
C SER A 107 0.96 26.79 7.31
N SER A 108 0.05 27.36 8.10
CA SER A 108 -0.11 28.82 8.21
C SER A 108 0.95 29.48 9.09
N LEU A 109 1.72 28.69 9.84
CA LEU A 109 2.82 29.21 10.67
C LEU A 109 3.95 29.75 9.77
N PRO A 110 4.51 30.93 10.07
CA PRO A 110 5.38 31.66 9.14
C PRO A 110 6.70 30.93 8.80
N PHE A 111 7.15 30.05 9.70
CA PHE A 111 8.37 29.27 9.55
C PHE A 111 8.14 27.87 8.96
N VAL A 112 6.89 27.46 8.73
CA VAL A 112 6.60 26.14 8.12
C VAL A 112 6.74 26.23 6.60
N ARG A 113 7.48 25.29 6.02
CA ARG A 113 7.77 25.18 4.58
C ARG A 113 7.02 24.05 3.91
N MET A 114 6.72 22.99 4.65
CA MET A 114 5.96 21.85 4.15
C MET A 114 5.23 21.17 5.31
N VAL A 115 4.01 20.71 5.04
CA VAL A 115 3.30 19.76 5.89
C VAL A 115 2.88 18.59 5.02
N ALA A 116 3.26 17.38 5.41
CA ALA A 116 2.88 16.14 4.73
C ALA A 116 2.23 15.18 5.72
N VAL A 117 1.19 14.47 5.27
CA VAL A 117 0.60 13.36 6.04
C VAL A 117 1.49 12.14 5.84
N THR A 118 1.83 11.45 6.94
CA THR A 118 2.65 10.22 6.93
C THR A 118 1.91 9.09 7.64
N GLY A 119 2.59 7.96 7.87
CA GLY A 119 2.04 6.82 8.58
C GLY A 119 0.94 6.09 7.82
N SER A 120 0.04 5.44 8.56
CA SER A 120 -0.98 4.56 7.99
C SER A 120 -2.04 5.31 7.18
N LEU A 121 -2.30 6.58 7.49
CA LEU A 121 -3.25 7.42 6.74
C LEU A 121 -2.75 7.75 5.34
N ALA A 122 -1.45 7.98 5.17
CA ALA A 122 -0.85 8.29 3.87
C ALA A 122 -1.08 7.19 2.81
N VAL A 123 -1.25 5.94 3.25
CA VAL A 123 -1.56 4.78 2.40
C VAL A 123 -3.00 4.27 2.58
N ASN A 124 -3.88 5.03 3.22
CA ASN A 124 -5.27 4.65 3.48
C ASN A 124 -5.44 3.29 4.20
N ASN A 125 -4.54 2.97 5.14
CA ASN A 125 -4.51 1.69 5.87
C ASN A 125 -4.62 1.87 7.40
N VAL A 126 -5.44 2.83 7.84
CA VAL A 126 -5.63 3.17 9.26
C VAL A 126 -6.47 2.13 10.01
N ASP A 127 -6.25 1.97 11.31
CA ASP A 127 -7.18 1.26 12.19
C ASP A 127 -8.17 2.23 12.88
N GLU A 128 -9.00 1.71 13.80
CA GLU A 128 -10.06 2.49 14.46
C GLU A 128 -9.55 3.51 15.48
N HIS A 129 -8.30 3.38 15.90
CA HIS A 129 -7.68 4.23 16.91
C HIS A 129 -6.52 5.03 16.31
N ALA A 130 -6.45 5.11 14.98
CA ALA A 130 -5.36 5.75 14.29
C ALA A 130 -5.36 7.26 14.48
N ASP A 131 -4.19 7.77 14.84
CA ASP A 131 -3.90 9.21 14.86
C ASP A 131 -3.51 9.72 13.47
N ILE A 132 -3.38 11.05 13.35
CA ILE A 132 -2.91 11.72 12.13
C ILE A 132 -1.45 12.12 12.33
N ASP A 133 -0.55 11.40 11.67
CA ASP A 133 0.87 11.70 11.68
C ASP A 133 1.22 12.78 10.65
N TYR A 134 1.93 13.82 11.09
CA TYR A 134 2.45 14.87 10.21
C TYR A 134 3.97 14.88 10.20
N LEU A 135 4.53 14.97 9.00
CA LEU A 135 5.89 15.43 8.78
C LEU A 135 5.84 16.94 8.48
N VAL A 136 6.47 17.74 9.35
CA VAL A 136 6.54 19.20 9.21
C VAL A 136 7.98 19.60 8.94
N VAL A 137 8.20 20.32 7.83
CA VAL A 137 9.49 20.93 7.51
C VAL A 137 9.42 22.40 7.83
N THR A 138 10.36 22.90 8.63
CA THR A 138 10.46 24.31 9.02
C THR A 138 11.71 24.96 8.45
N GLU A 139 11.77 26.29 8.49
CA GLU A 139 13.04 27.02 8.44
C GLU A 139 14.01 26.49 9.51
N ASN A 140 15.31 26.59 9.23
CA ASN A 140 16.35 26.19 10.16
C ASN A 140 16.30 27.04 11.46
N GLY A 141 16.48 26.41 12.61
CA GLY A 141 16.52 27.10 13.93
C GLY A 141 15.16 27.58 14.45
N ARG A 142 14.05 26.95 14.06
CA ARG A 142 12.67 27.33 14.46
C ARG A 142 11.87 26.22 15.15
N LEU A 143 12.56 25.21 15.70
CA LEU A 143 12.01 24.08 16.46
C LEU A 143 12.54 24.09 17.89
#